data_AF-A0AAU8PAS4-F1
#
_entry.id   AF-A0AAU8PAS4-F1
#
_cell.length_a   1.000
_cell.length_b   1.000
_cell.length_c   1.000
_cell.angle_alpha   90.00
_cell.angle_beta   90.00
_cell.angle_gamma   90.00
#
_symmetry.space_group_name_H-M   'P 1'
#
loop_
_entity.id
_entity.type
_entity.pdbx_description
1 polymer ?
#
loop_
_entity_poly.entity_id
_entity_poly.type
_entity_poly.pdbx_seq_one_letter_code
_entity_poly.pdbx_strand_id
1 'polypeptide(L)' 'MEIALLSLLFIAIIALQVPPLVKKKMWRELVAFSVLLILGMIYSFGLVLGLPLPNPARAVEAVFTPLTGLIQKALT' A
#
# COMPACT_ATOMS: atom_id res chain seq x y z
N MET A 1 9.68 12.92 -12.06
CA MET A 1 10.81 12.46 -11.23
C MET A 1 10.37 11.41 -10.22
N GLU A 2 9.20 11.59 -9.59
CA GLU A 2 8.62 10.68 -8.59
C GLU A 2 8.45 9.24 -9.09
N ILE A 3 7.93 9.06 -10.31
CA ILE A 3 7.75 7.73 -10.93
C ILE A 3 9.08 6.98 -11.04
N ALA A 4 10.16 7.66 -11.44
CA ALA A 4 11.48 7.03 -11.60
C ALA A 4 12.06 6.57 -10.24
N LEU A 5 11.93 7.40 -9.20
CA LEU A 5 12.31 7.06 -7.83
C LEU A 5 11.48 5.88 -7.31
N LEU A 6 10.18 5.89 -7.55
CA LEU A 6 9.27 4.83 -7.16
C LEU A 6 9.62 3.50 -7.84
N SER A 7 9.90 3.53 -9.16
CA SER A 7 10.38 2.35 -9.90
C SER A 7 11.70 1.84 -9.35
N LEU A 8 12.66 2.73 -9.06
CA LEU A 8 13.95 2.34 -8.48
C LEU A 8 13.79 1.65 -7.11
N LEU A 9 12.89 2.16 -6.27
CA LEU A 9 12.56 1.57 -4.97
C LEU A 9 12.04 0.14 -5.13
N PHE A 10 11.06 -0.09 -6.01
CA PHE A 10 10.51 -1.43 -6.25
C PHE A 10 11.57 -2.38 -6.83
N ILE A 11 12.42 -1.91 -7.73
CA ILE A 11 13.53 -2.71 -8.27
C ILE A 11 14.49 -3.11 -7.15
N ALA A 12 14.87 -2.19 -6.26
CA ALA A 12 15.72 -2.49 -5.12
C ALA A 12 15.09 -3.53 -4.17
N ILE A 13 13.80 -3.40 -3.89
CA ILE A 13 13.05 -4.35 -3.05
C ILE A 13 13.05 -5.75 -3.68
N ILE A 14 12.75 -5.85 -4.98
CA ILE A 14 12.77 -7.12 -5.73
C ILE A 14 14.17 -7.73 -5.71
N ALA A 15 15.20 -6.94 -5.99
CA ALA A 15 16.58 -7.39 -6.04
C ALA A 15 17.10 -7.91 -4.68
N LEU A 16 16.57 -7.38 -3.56
CA LEU A 16 16.95 -7.85 -2.23
C LEU A 16 16.13 -9.06 -1.77
N GLN A 17 14.82 -9.10 -2.04
CA GLN A 17 13.94 -10.14 -1.50
C GLN A 17 13.79 -11.37 -2.40
N VAL A 18 13.77 -11.22 -3.73
CA VAL A 18 13.53 -12.35 -4.64
C VAL A 18 14.68 -13.36 -4.69
N PRO A 19 15.97 -12.97 -4.79
CA PRO A 19 17.06 -13.94 -4.85
C PRO A 19 17.11 -14.93 -3.66
N PRO A 20 17.00 -14.50 -2.39
CA PRO A 20 17.01 -15.43 -1.27
C PRO A 20 15.78 -16.36 -1.25
N LEU A 21 14.59 -15.86 -1.65
CA LEU A 21 13.37 -16.68 -1.76
C LEU A 21 13.52 -17.78 -2.81
N VAL A 22 14.05 -17.44 -3.99
CA VAL A 22 14.28 -18.40 -5.08
C VAL A 22 15.37 -19.41 -4.71
N LYS A 23 16.49 -18.95 -4.11
CA LYS A 23 17.58 -19.83 -3.65
C LYS A 23 17.11 -20.86 -2.62
N LYS A 24 16.20 -20.48 -1.73
CA LYS A 24 15.63 -21.36 -0.70
C LYS A 24 14.44 -22.20 -1.20
N LYS A 25 14.06 -22.08 -2.49
CA LYS A 25 12.87 -22.71 -3.09
C LYS A 25 11.58 -22.41 -2.32
N MET A 26 11.51 -21.22 -1.72
CA MET A 26 10.40 -20.72 -0.91
C MET A 26 9.29 -20.16 -1.80
N TRP A 27 8.70 -21.02 -2.64
CA TRP A 27 7.73 -20.62 -3.66
C TRP A 27 6.44 -20.06 -3.07
N ARG A 28 6.01 -20.58 -1.91
CA ARG A 28 4.81 -20.10 -1.22
C ARG A 28 5.03 -18.68 -0.70
N GLU A 29 6.19 -18.41 -0.10
CA GLU A 29 6.55 -17.07 0.35
C GLU A 29 6.78 -16.13 -0.83
N LEU A 30 7.37 -16.61 -1.93
CA LEU A 30 7.56 -15.83 -3.14
C LEU A 30 6.22 -15.36 -3.73
N VAL A 31 5.21 -16.24 -3.75
CA VAL A 31 3.86 -15.88 -4.22
C VAL A 31 3.22 -14.86 -3.28
N ALA A 32 3.27 -15.08 -1.96
CA ALA A 32 2.71 -14.13 -0.99
C ALA A 32 3.38 -12.74 -1.10
N PHE A 33 4.71 -12.72 -1.19
CA PHE A 33 5.49 -11.50 -1.42
C PHE A 33 5.10 -10.82 -2.74
N SER A 34 5.01 -11.57 -3.84
CA SER A 34 4.67 -11.01 -5.15
C SER A 34 3.28 -10.40 -5.18
N VAL A 35 2.29 -11.06 -4.56
CA VAL A 35 0.92 -10.53 -4.45
C VAL A 35 0.92 -9.20 -3.69
N LEU A 36 1.57 -9.15 -2.52
CA LEU A 36 1.67 -7.92 -1.73
C LEU A 36 2.43 -6.81 -2.48
N LEU A 37 3.52 -7.16 -3.17
CA LEU A 37 4.31 -6.22 -3.95
C LEU A 37 3.49 -5.62 -5.09
N ILE A 38 2.76 -6.44 -5.85
CA ILE A 38 1.91 -6.00 -6.96
C ILE A 38 0.81 -5.07 -6.43
N LEU A 39 0.15 -5.42 -5.32
CA LEU A 39 -0.86 -4.56 -4.70
C LEU A 39 -0.27 -3.20 -4.31
N GLY A 40 0.90 -3.19 -3.67
CA GLY A 40 1.62 -1.97 -3.32
C GLY A 40 2.03 -1.14 -4.54
N MET A 41 2.48 -1.78 -5.61
CA MET A 41 2.81 -1.11 -6.88
C MET A 41 1.58 -0.48 -7.50
N ILE A 42 0.49 -1.23 -7.69
CA ILE A 42 -0.74 -0.70 -8.29
C ILE A 42 -1.23 0.53 -7.51
N TYR A 43 -1.23 0.46 -6.18
CA TYR A 43 -1.66 1.57 -5.35
C TYR A 43 -0.70 2.76 -5.45
N SER A 44 0.62 2.53 -5.33
CA SER A 44 1.60 3.62 -5.36
C SER A 44 1.67 4.31 -6.72
N PHE A 45 1.69 3.54 -7.82
CA PHE A 45 1.67 4.10 -9.17
C PHE A 45 0.34 4.76 -9.47
N GLY A 46 -0.79 4.17 -9.07
CA GLY A 46 -2.08 4.81 -9.26
C GLY A 46 -2.20 6.14 -8.51
N LEU A 47 -1.60 6.26 -7.34
CA LEU A 47 -1.60 7.50 -6.56
C LEU A 47 -0.74 8.60 -7.22
N VAL A 48 0.45 8.24 -7.72
CA VAL A 48 1.33 9.17 -8.46
C VAL A 48 0.75 9.58 -9.82
N LEU A 49 0.02 8.67 -10.48
CA LEU A 49 -0.68 8.94 -11.74
C LEU A 49 -1.99 9.71 -11.54
N GLY A 50 -2.39 10.01 -10.30
CA GLY A 50 -3.63 10.72 -10.00
C GLY A 50 -4.89 9.93 -10.34
N LEU A 51 -4.81 8.59 -10.41
CA LEU A 51 -5.98 7.75 -10.61
C LEU A 51 -6.93 7.87 -9.41
N PRO A 52 -8.25 7.84 -9.62
CA PRO A 52 -9.24 7.84 -8.54
C PRO A 52 -9.22 6.48 -7.83
N LEU A 53 -8.20 6.29 -6.99
CA LEU A 53 -8.09 5.11 -6.13
C LEU A 53 -9.05 5.23 -4.96
N PRO A 54 -9.67 4.11 -4.53
CA PRO A 54 -10.45 4.11 -3.31
C PRO A 54 -9.54 4.53 -2.15
N ASN A 55 -9.86 5.66 -1.52
CA ASN A 55 -9.11 6.17 -0.38
C ASN A 55 -9.63 5.49 0.89
N PRO A 56 -8.89 4.52 1.49
CA PRO A 56 -9.33 3.86 2.71
C PRO A 56 -9.46 4.83 3.88
N ALA A 57 -8.79 5.98 3.86
CA ALA A 57 -8.97 7.01 4.87
C ALA A 57 -10.42 7.55 4.89
N ARG A 58 -11.11 7.60 3.74
CA ARG A 58 -12.53 7.97 3.71
C ARG A 58 -13.42 6.94 4.39
N ALA A 59 -13.07 5.66 4.30
CA ALA A 59 -13.81 4.61 5.01
C ALA A 59 -13.60 4.75 6.53
N VAL A 60 -12.37 5.05 6.95
CA VAL A 60 -12.06 5.34 8.36
C VAL A 60 -12.82 6.60 8.81
N GLU A 61 -12.76 7.69 8.06
CA GLU A 61 -13.52 8.92 8.34
C GLU A 61 -15.02 8.62 8.49
N ALA A 62 -15.62 7.82 7.61
CA ALA A 62 -17.04 7.49 7.70
C ALA A 62 -17.40 6.77 9.02
N VAL A 63 -16.51 5.93 9.55
CA VAL A 63 -16.68 5.24 10.83
C VAL A 63 -16.44 6.17 12.02
N PHE A 64 -15.45 7.05 11.94
CA PHE A 64 -15.04 7.91 13.05
C PHE A 64 -15.81 9.23 13.15
N THR A 65 -16.35 9.74 12.04
CA THR A 65 -17.21 10.94 12.00
C THR A 65 -18.34 10.90 13.04
N PRO A 66 -19.16 9.84 13.15
CA PRO A 66 -20.23 9.79 14.16
C PRO A 66 -19.69 9.84 15.60
N LEU A 67 -18.57 9.18 15.88
CA LEU A 67 -17.92 9.21 17.19
C LEU A 67 -17.45 10.63 17.55
N THR A 68 -16.78 11.32 16.61
CA THR A 68 -16.33 12.69 16.84
C THR A 68 -17.49 13.67 17.05
N GLY A 69 -18.60 13.48 16.34
CA GLY A 69 -19.82 14.27 16.54
C GLY A 69 -20.48 14.07 17.91
N LEU A 70 -20.45 12.85 18.45
CA LEU A 70 -20.95 12.57 19.80
C LEU A 70 -20.06 13.19 20.88
N ILE A 71 -18.74 13.09 20.72
CA ILE A 71 -17.77 13.71 21.64
C ILE A 71 -17.93 15.23 21.64
N GLN A 72 -18.05 15.85 20.47
CA GLN A 72 -18.23 17.29 20.35
C GLN A 72 -19.54 17.78 21.00
N LYS A 73 -20.63 17.01 20.85
CA LYS A 73 -21.90 17.29 21.53
C LYS A 73 -21.86 17.09 23.05
N ALA A 74 -20.99 16.23 23.56
CA ALA A 74 -20.86 16.01 25.00
C ALA A 74 -19.96 17.06 25.68
N LEU A 75 -19.10 17.73 24.90
CA LEU A 75 -18.19 18.79 25.36
C LEU A 75 -18.78 20.21 25.24
N THR A 76 -19.93 20.39 24.59
CA THR A 76 -20.65 21.68 24.43
C THR A 76 -21.96 21.63 25.19
#